data_AF-A0A932CQI9-F1
#
_entry.id   AF-A0A932CQI9-F1
#
_cell.length_a   1.000
_cell.length_b   1.000
_cell.length_c   1.000
_cell.angle_alpha   90.00
_cell.angle_beta   90.00
_cell.angle_gamma   90.00
#
_symmetry.space_group_name_H-M   'P 1'
#
loop_
_entity.id
_entity.type
_entity.pdbx_description
1 polymer ?
#
loop_
_entity_poly.entity_id
_entity_poly.type
_entity_poly.pdbx_seq_one_letter_code
_entity_poly.pdbx_strand_id
1 'polypeptide(L)'
;MDQMDHDLGELKDDILERRYRERAFAYFSPLVRRAHVVWGDELAALLEEAVEQGLLLQEEADEVALADVLVRGRRREDGTQVYLVVEVSWGVGISDVQRAGRRASLLAKTGTPTVPMVAGQWISEEAADLGRKMKVRQLIDRRAVSPDSP
;
A
#
# COMPACT_ATOMS: atom_id res chain seq x y z
N MET A 1 -18.96 5.89 -20.59
CA MET A 1 -17.56 5.51 -20.91
C MET A 1 -17.64 4.43 -21.96
N ASP A 2 -16.80 4.53 -23.00
CA ASP A 2 -16.66 3.47 -24.00
C ASP A 2 -15.86 2.30 -23.38
N GLN A 3 -16.10 1.07 -23.84
CA GLN A 3 -15.43 -0.13 -23.34
C GLN A 3 -13.91 -0.03 -23.49
N MET A 4 -13.43 0.58 -24.58
CA MET A 4 -12.00 0.80 -24.82
C MET A 4 -11.34 1.72 -23.78
N ASP A 5 -12.05 2.73 -23.28
CA ASP A 5 -11.50 3.63 -22.26
C ASP A 5 -11.34 2.92 -20.91
N HIS A 6 -12.24 1.98 -20.61
CA HIS A 6 -12.17 1.17 -19.40
C HIS A 6 -11.02 0.18 -19.46
N ASP A 7 -10.92 -0.59 -20.56
CA ASP A 7 -9.83 -1.56 -20.77
C ASP A 7 -8.45 -0.87 -20.73
N LEU A 8 -8.35 0.36 -21.29
CA LEU A 8 -7.13 1.15 -21.24
C LEU A 8 -6.83 1.67 -19.81
N GLY A 9 -7.86 1.95 -19.02
CA GLY A 9 -7.74 2.29 -17.61
C GLY A 9 -7.13 1.13 -16.81
N GLU A 10 -7.71 -0.07 -16.93
CA GLU A 10 -7.22 -1.28 -16.26
C GLU A 10 -5.78 -1.58 -16.63
N LEU A 11 -5.43 -1.49 -17.93
CA LEU A 11 -4.06 -1.73 -18.37
C LEU A 11 -3.06 -0.72 -17.76
N LYS A 12 -3.46 0.55 -17.57
CA LYS A 12 -2.59 1.55 -16.95
C LYS A 12 -2.35 1.25 -15.47
N ASP A 13 -3.39 0.81 -14.76
CA ASP A 13 -3.30 0.43 -13.36
C ASP A 13 -2.39 -0.79 -13.18
N ASP A 14 -2.58 -1.85 -13.98
CA ASP A 14 -1.72 -3.04 -14.01
C ASP A 14 -0.22 -2.69 -14.22
N ILE A 15 0.06 -1.82 -15.19
CA ILE A 15 1.44 -1.37 -15.47
C ILE A 15 2.01 -0.59 -14.29
N LEU A 16 1.18 0.23 -13.64
CA LEU A 16 1.60 1.05 -12.52
C LEU A 16 1.88 0.20 -11.28
N GLU A 17 0.99 -0.74 -10.95
CA GLU A 17 1.17 -1.72 -9.88
C GLU A 17 2.47 -2.50 -10.03
N ARG A 18 2.69 -3.09 -11.22
CA ARG A 18 3.93 -3.81 -11.54
C ARG A 18 5.15 -2.92 -11.35
N ARG A 19 5.09 -1.67 -11.81
CA ARG A 19 6.19 -0.70 -11.65
C ARG A 19 6.50 -0.40 -10.19
N TYR A 20 5.48 -0.24 -9.34
CA TYR A 20 5.69 -0.02 -7.90
C TYR A 20 6.29 -1.25 -7.22
N ARG A 21 5.91 -2.46 -7.63
CA ARG A 21 6.48 -3.71 -7.14
C ARG A 21 7.94 -3.90 -7.57
N GLU A 22 8.22 -3.80 -8.87
CA GLU A 22 9.57 -3.98 -9.43
C GLU A 22 10.56 -2.92 -8.95
N ARG A 23 10.10 -1.69 -8.75
CA ARG A 23 10.95 -0.55 -8.32
C ARG A 23 10.65 -0.12 -6.89
N ALA A 24 10.16 -1.04 -6.06
CA ALA A 24 9.85 -0.76 -4.65
C ALA A 24 11.04 -0.16 -3.90
N PHE A 25 12.25 -0.60 -4.20
CA PHE A 25 13.48 -0.02 -3.63
C PHE A 25 13.61 1.48 -3.94
N ALA A 26 13.20 1.95 -5.10
CA ALA A 26 13.30 3.36 -5.48
C ALA A 26 12.17 4.18 -4.85
N TYR A 27 10.94 3.64 -4.81
CA TYR A 27 9.76 4.35 -4.31
C TYR A 27 9.69 4.40 -2.78
N PHE A 28 10.07 3.32 -2.10
CA PHE A 28 9.86 3.19 -0.65
C PHE A 28 11.14 3.32 0.17
N SER A 29 12.33 3.30 -0.46
CA SER A 29 13.56 3.57 0.30
C SER A 29 13.59 4.92 1.00
N PRO A 30 12.99 6.03 0.49
CA PRO A 30 12.93 7.27 1.28
C PRO A 30 12.17 7.11 2.61
N LEU A 31 11.26 6.14 2.70
CA LEU A 31 10.40 5.90 3.86
C LEU A 31 10.98 4.88 4.84
N VAL A 32 11.59 3.81 4.33
CA VAL A 32 12.14 2.71 5.14
C VAL A 32 13.52 2.27 4.66
N ARG A 33 14.35 1.80 5.59
CA ARG A 33 15.60 1.10 5.26
C ARG A 33 15.29 -0.35 4.90
N ARG A 34 16.13 -0.95 4.05
CA ARG A 34 16.01 -2.36 3.62
C ARG A 34 14.60 -2.70 3.11
N ALA A 35 14.05 -1.83 2.26
CA ALA A 35 12.76 -2.07 1.63
C ALA A 35 12.82 -3.38 0.81
N HIS A 36 11.94 -4.32 1.14
CA HIS A 36 11.83 -5.63 0.52
C HIS A 36 10.36 -5.91 0.23
N VAL A 37 10.05 -6.24 -1.02
CA VAL A 37 8.68 -6.59 -1.41
C VAL A 37 8.37 -7.99 -0.93
N VAL A 38 7.26 -8.13 -0.20
CA VAL A 38 6.71 -9.42 0.21
C VAL A 38 5.65 -9.81 -0.81
N TRP A 39 5.87 -10.91 -1.54
CA TRP A 39 5.04 -11.33 -2.67
C TRP A 39 5.09 -12.86 -2.85
N GLY A 40 4.08 -13.43 -3.51
CA GLY A 40 4.04 -14.84 -3.87
C GLY A 40 4.09 -15.73 -2.63
N ASP A 41 4.96 -16.73 -2.65
CA ASP A 41 5.10 -17.70 -1.55
C ASP A 41 5.46 -17.04 -0.21
N GLU A 42 6.21 -15.92 -0.21
CA GLU A 42 6.53 -15.20 1.04
C GLU A 42 5.29 -14.54 1.65
N LEU A 43 4.41 -13.99 0.81
CA LEU A 43 3.14 -13.40 1.25
C LEU A 43 2.18 -14.50 1.72
N ALA A 44 2.08 -15.60 0.96
CA ALA A 44 1.24 -16.73 1.32
C ALA A 44 1.63 -17.32 2.68
N ALA A 45 2.92 -17.58 2.89
CA ALA A 45 3.43 -18.11 4.16
C ALA A 45 3.19 -17.16 5.34
N LEU A 46 3.39 -15.85 5.14
CA LEU A 46 3.11 -14.83 6.17
C LEU A 46 1.63 -14.85 6.61
N LEU A 47 0.71 -14.98 5.65
CA LEU A 47 -0.73 -14.94 5.92
C LEU A 47 -1.24 -16.26 6.48
N GLU A 48 -0.75 -17.40 5.97
CA GLU A 48 -1.06 -18.73 6.50
C GLU A 48 -0.63 -18.85 7.96
N GLU A 49 0.60 -18.44 8.29
CA GLU A 49 1.08 -18.42 9.68
C GLU A 49 0.21 -17.53 10.59
N ALA A 50 -0.25 -16.37 10.09
CA ALA A 50 -1.13 -15.48 10.86
C ALA A 50 -2.52 -16.12 11.12
N VAL A 51 -3.05 -16.89 10.16
CA VAL A 51 -4.30 -17.63 10.32
C VAL A 51 -4.12 -18.80 11.29
N GLU A 52 -3.04 -19.57 11.16
CA GLU A 52 -2.71 -20.69 12.07
C GLU A 52 -2.55 -20.22 13.53
N GLN A 53 -1.98 -19.03 13.73
CA GLN A 53 -1.84 -18.41 15.04
C GLN A 53 -3.14 -17.76 15.57
N GLY A 54 -4.22 -17.76 14.77
CA GLY A 54 -5.49 -17.14 15.12
C GLY A 54 -5.46 -15.62 15.19
N LEU A 55 -4.45 -14.99 14.57
CA LEU A 55 -4.31 -13.52 14.50
C LEU A 55 -5.19 -12.92 13.39
N LEU A 56 -5.46 -13.71 12.35
CA LEU A 56 -6.37 -13.38 11.25
C LEU A 56 -7.40 -14.49 11.05
N LEU A 57 -8.59 -14.12 10.59
CA LEU A 57 -9.50 -15.06 9.93
C LEU A 57 -9.04 -15.29 8.48
N GLN A 58 -9.47 -16.40 7.86
CA GLN A 58 -9.11 -16.69 6.46
C GLN A 58 -9.53 -15.56 5.52
N GLU A 59 -10.74 -15.02 5.70
CA GLU A 59 -11.27 -13.93 4.86
C GLU A 59 -10.50 -12.62 5.07
N GLU A 60 -9.95 -12.41 6.27
CA GLU A 60 -9.10 -11.25 6.55
C GLU A 60 -7.72 -11.40 5.90
N ALA A 61 -7.17 -12.61 5.90
CA ALA A 61 -5.94 -12.94 5.20
C ALA A 61 -6.10 -12.75 3.68
N ASP A 62 -7.21 -13.23 3.12
CA ASP A 62 -7.56 -13.06 1.72
C ASP A 62 -7.68 -11.57 1.35
N GLU A 63 -8.29 -10.74 2.20
CA GLU A 63 -8.37 -9.29 1.99
C GLU A 63 -6.99 -8.62 2.01
N VAL A 64 -6.08 -9.03 2.90
CA VAL A 64 -4.69 -8.53 2.91
C VAL A 64 -3.92 -8.98 1.66
N ALA A 65 -4.15 -10.21 1.18
CA ALA A 65 -3.50 -10.76 0.01
C ALA A 65 -3.78 -9.96 -1.28
N LEU A 66 -4.92 -9.26 -1.32
CA LEU A 66 -5.31 -8.40 -2.44
C LEU A 66 -4.59 -7.05 -2.48
N ALA A 67 -3.75 -6.71 -1.50
CA ALA A 67 -2.96 -5.48 -1.53
C ALA A 67 -1.99 -5.46 -2.72
N ASP A 68 -1.94 -4.35 -3.45
CA ASP A 68 -1.18 -4.27 -4.70
C ASP A 68 0.33 -4.40 -4.46
N VAL A 69 0.82 -3.80 -3.37
CA VAL A 69 2.20 -3.95 -2.91
C VAL A 69 2.29 -4.03 -1.39
N LEU A 70 2.93 -5.10 -0.91
CA LEU A 70 3.37 -5.22 0.48
C LEU A 70 4.90 -5.07 0.57
N VAL A 71 5.37 -4.18 1.44
CA VAL A 71 6.81 -3.96 1.65
C VAL A 71 7.18 -4.17 3.11
N ARG A 72 8.11 -5.08 3.39
CA ARG A 72 8.80 -5.17 4.67
C ARG A 72 10.00 -4.23 4.67
N GLY A 73 10.19 -3.50 5.76
CA GLY A 73 11.36 -2.63 5.92
C GLY A 73 11.66 -2.32 7.38
N ARG A 74 12.56 -1.37 7.61
CA ARG A 74 12.87 -0.82 8.93
C ARG A 74 12.66 0.68 8.95
N ARG A 75 11.94 1.19 9.94
CA ARG A 75 11.82 2.62 10.20
C ARG A 75 13.19 3.27 10.27
N ARG A 76 13.30 4.48 9.75
CA ARG A 76 14.57 5.18 9.63
C ARG A 76 15.01 5.78 10.96
N GLU A 77 14.05 6.08 11.83
CA GLU A 77 14.19 6.75 13.12
C GLU A 77 14.75 5.81 14.21
N ASP A 78 14.18 4.62 14.33
CA ASP A 78 14.43 3.70 15.45
C ASP A 78 14.85 2.27 15.02
N GLY A 79 14.80 1.96 13.70
CA GLY A 79 15.14 0.64 13.17
C GLY A 79 14.06 -0.43 13.36
N THR A 80 12.89 -0.08 13.88
CA THR A 80 11.74 -0.98 14.08
C THR A 80 11.31 -1.59 12.75
N GLN A 81 11.09 -2.91 12.72
CA GLN A 81 10.53 -3.57 11.53
C GLN A 81 9.10 -3.08 11.29
N VAL A 82 8.77 -2.81 10.02
CA VAL A 82 7.43 -2.37 9.62
C VAL A 82 7.01 -2.99 8.30
N TYR A 83 5.69 -3.07 8.11
CA TYR A 83 5.07 -3.30 6.82
C TYR A 83 4.53 -1.98 6.25
N LEU A 84 4.66 -1.80 4.94
CA LEU A 84 3.92 -0.81 4.16
C LEU A 84 2.91 -1.57 3.31
N VAL A 85 1.62 -1.30 3.49
CA VAL A 85 0.54 -1.87 2.68
C VAL A 85 0.08 -0.78 1.73
N VAL A 86 0.29 -0.99 0.43
CA VAL A 86 0.16 0.06 -0.60
C VAL A 86 -0.90 -0.34 -1.61
N GLU A 87 -1.88 0.54 -1.78
CA GLU A 87 -2.81 0.53 -2.92
C GLU A 87 -2.29 1.47 -4.01
N VAL A 88 -2.34 1.02 -5.25
CA VAL A 88 -1.81 1.73 -6.41
C VAL A 88 -2.96 1.97 -7.38
N SER A 89 -3.09 3.22 -7.83
CA SER A 89 -4.00 3.55 -8.93
C SER A 89 -3.40 4.70 -9.73
N TRP A 90 -3.68 4.75 -11.03
CA TRP A 90 -3.35 5.92 -11.84
C TRP A 90 -3.94 7.19 -11.23
N GLY A 91 -5.21 7.14 -10.81
CA GLY A 91 -5.91 8.24 -10.15
C GLY A 91 -6.49 7.81 -8.82
N VAL A 92 -5.83 8.18 -7.73
CA VAL A 92 -6.21 7.75 -6.39
C VAL A 92 -7.53 8.40 -5.97
N GLY A 93 -8.52 7.56 -5.68
CA GLY A 93 -9.84 7.92 -5.17
C GLY A 93 -10.08 7.47 -3.73
N ILE A 94 -11.31 7.71 -3.25
CA ILE A 94 -11.75 7.37 -1.89
C ILE A 94 -11.62 5.85 -1.63
N SER A 95 -11.97 5.02 -2.61
CA SER A 95 -11.93 3.57 -2.49
C SER A 95 -10.51 3.07 -2.19
N ASP A 96 -9.50 3.62 -2.84
CA ASP A 96 -8.10 3.20 -2.68
C ASP A 96 -7.61 3.51 -1.26
N VAL A 97 -7.94 4.70 -0.75
CA VAL A 97 -7.61 5.09 0.62
C VAL A 97 -8.27 4.16 1.64
N GLN A 98 -9.53 3.80 1.42
CA GLN A 98 -10.24 2.90 2.29
C GLN A 98 -9.67 1.47 2.24
N ARG A 99 -9.33 0.96 1.04
CA ARG A 99 -8.67 -0.36 0.88
C ARG A 99 -7.33 -0.37 1.62
N ALA A 100 -6.50 0.64 1.41
CA ALA A 100 -5.20 0.77 2.09
C ALA A 100 -5.34 0.75 3.62
N GLY A 101 -6.26 1.56 4.15
CA GLY A 101 -6.53 1.63 5.59
C GLY A 101 -7.02 0.31 6.16
N ARG A 102 -8.02 -0.32 5.51
CA ARG A 102 -8.58 -1.61 5.95
C ARG A 102 -7.51 -2.71 5.95
N ARG A 103 -6.82 -2.92 4.83
CA ARG A 103 -5.82 -3.99 4.67
C ARG A 103 -4.63 -3.80 5.62
N ALA A 104 -4.17 -2.56 5.80
CA ALA A 104 -3.14 -2.27 6.80
C ALA A 104 -3.57 -2.59 8.23
N SER A 105 -4.82 -2.27 8.58
CA SER A 105 -5.37 -2.55 9.91
C SER A 105 -5.50 -4.04 10.20
N LEU A 106 -5.83 -4.84 9.18
CA LEU A 106 -5.85 -6.30 9.27
C LEU A 106 -4.43 -6.83 9.49
N LEU A 107 -3.48 -6.47 8.63
CA LEU A 107 -2.10 -6.95 8.79
C LEU A 107 -1.46 -6.51 10.12
N ALA A 108 -1.83 -5.34 10.65
CA ALA A 108 -1.34 -4.88 11.95
C ALA A 108 -1.70 -5.82 13.12
N LYS A 109 -2.75 -6.65 12.99
CA LYS A 109 -3.10 -7.68 13.98
C LYS A 109 -2.01 -8.72 14.18
N THR A 110 -1.11 -8.88 13.21
CA THR A 110 0.07 -9.77 13.30
C THR A 110 1.15 -9.26 14.26
N GLY A 111 0.95 -8.09 14.89
CA GLY A 111 1.87 -7.52 15.88
C GLY A 111 3.06 -6.77 15.27
N THR A 112 3.27 -6.83 13.96
CA THR A 112 4.23 -5.95 13.27
C THR A 112 3.56 -4.62 12.94
N PRO A 113 4.17 -3.47 13.27
CA PRO A 113 3.58 -2.19 12.92
C PRO A 113 3.43 -2.01 11.40
N THR A 114 2.24 -1.61 10.97
CA THR A 114 1.87 -1.50 9.55
C THR A 114 1.47 -0.07 9.20
N VAL A 115 1.95 0.43 8.05
CA VAL A 115 1.66 1.77 7.53
C VAL A 115 0.75 1.63 6.30
N PRO A 116 -0.49 2.14 6.34
CA PRO A 116 -1.34 2.20 5.16
C PRO A 116 -0.85 3.26 4.18
N MET A 117 -0.86 2.94 2.89
CA MET A 117 -0.40 3.84 1.84
C MET A 117 -1.26 3.75 0.58
N VAL A 118 -1.35 4.88 -0.11
CA VAL A 118 -1.82 4.96 -1.50
C VAL A 118 -0.73 5.56 -2.38
N ALA A 119 -0.63 5.11 -3.63
CA ALA A 119 0.32 5.62 -4.59
C ALA A 119 -0.29 5.78 -5.99
N GLY A 120 0.10 6.84 -6.71
CA GLY A 120 -0.51 7.13 -8.01
C GLY A 120 0.08 8.33 -8.74
N GLN A 121 -0.51 8.69 -9.88
CA GLN A 121 -0.13 9.88 -10.64
C GLN A 121 -0.80 11.14 -10.09
N TRP A 122 -2.04 11.03 -9.64
CA TRP A 122 -2.77 12.10 -9.00
C TRP A 122 -3.71 11.52 -7.94
N ILE A 123 -4.25 12.39 -7.09
CA ILE A 123 -5.22 12.03 -6.05
C ILE A 123 -6.35 13.06 -6.08
N SER A 124 -7.60 12.60 -5.90
CA SER A 124 -8.74 13.50 -5.75
C SER A 124 -8.64 14.28 -4.43
N GLU A 125 -9.26 15.46 -4.34
CA GLU A 125 -9.25 16.26 -3.11
C GLU A 125 -9.89 15.51 -1.94
N GLU A 126 -11.00 14.84 -2.19
CA GLU A 126 -11.75 14.06 -1.21
C GLU A 126 -10.93 12.85 -0.72
N ALA A 127 -10.21 12.18 -1.64
CA ALA A 127 -9.33 11.09 -1.30
C ALA A 127 -8.13 11.58 -0.46
N ALA A 128 -7.54 12.73 -0.80
CA ALA A 128 -6.45 13.31 -0.04
C ALA A 128 -6.88 13.71 1.38
N ASP A 129 -8.07 14.30 1.51
CA ASP A 129 -8.70 14.62 2.79
C ASP A 129 -8.96 13.38 3.64
N LEU A 130 -9.55 12.35 3.04
CA LEU A 130 -9.80 11.09 3.72
C LEU A 130 -8.48 10.44 4.15
N GLY A 131 -7.47 10.46 3.30
CA GLY A 131 -6.14 9.92 3.60
C GLY A 131 -5.52 10.62 4.81
N ARG A 132 -5.63 11.94 4.91
CA ARG A 132 -5.21 12.69 6.11
C ARG A 132 -5.98 12.26 7.36
N LYS A 133 -7.31 12.17 7.28
CA LYS A 133 -8.18 11.77 8.41
C LYS A 133 -7.88 10.34 8.88
N MET A 134 -7.65 9.42 7.96
CA MET A 134 -7.37 8.01 8.23
C MET A 134 -5.88 7.72 8.46
N LYS A 135 -5.00 8.73 8.36
CA LYS A 135 -3.53 8.59 8.44
C LYS A 135 -2.94 7.62 7.41
N VAL A 136 -3.53 7.59 6.21
CA VAL A 136 -3.01 6.86 5.05
C VAL A 136 -1.98 7.75 4.33
N ARG A 137 -0.75 7.27 4.21
CA ARG A 137 0.34 8.02 3.56
C ARG A 137 0.12 8.05 2.04
N GLN A 138 0.34 9.20 1.43
CA GLN A 138 0.08 9.43 0.01
C GLN A 138 1.40 9.59 -0.73
N LEU A 139 1.65 8.75 -1.75
CA LEU A 139 2.82 8.81 -2.62
C LEU A 139 2.38 9.14 -4.05
N ILE A 140 2.30 10.43 -4.36
CA ILE A 140 1.75 10.93 -5.63
C ILE A 140 2.86 11.57 -6.47
N ASP A 141 2.98 11.15 -7.74
CA ASP A 141 3.88 11.73 -8.78
C ASP A 141 5.29 12.11 -8.28
N ARG A 142 5.86 11.28 -7.39
CA ARG A 142 7.18 11.49 -6.74
C ARG A 142 7.39 12.86 -6.08
N ARG A 143 6.35 13.67 -5.83
CA ARG A 143 6.46 14.90 -5.02
C ARG A 143 6.10 14.57 -3.57
N ALA A 144 7.12 14.49 -2.72
CA ALA A 144 6.91 14.69 -1.29
C ALA A 144 6.63 16.19 -1.06
N VAL A 145 5.36 16.57 -0.92
CA VAL A 145 5.01 17.92 -0.48
C VAL A 145 5.06 17.93 1.06
N SER A 146 6.04 18.62 1.64
CA SER A 146 6.08 18.90 3.08
C SER A 146 4.96 19.89 3.45
N PRO A 147 4.36 19.79 4.66
CA PRO A 147 3.26 20.67 5.07
C PRO A 147 3.65 22.14 5.29
N ASP A 148 4.95 22.46 5.26
CA ASP A 148 5.47 23.81 5.44
C ASP A 148 6.17 24.28 4.16
N SER A 149 5.42 24.76 3.18
CA SER A 149 5.91 25.67 2.14
C SER A 149 4.74 26.55 1.68
N PRO A 150 4.99 27.85 1.46
CA PRO A 150 3.98 28.92 1.47
C PRO A 150 2.93 28.83 0.37
#